data_AF-S3BF74-F1
#
_entry.id   AF-S3BF74-F1
#
_cell.length_a   1.000
_cell.length_b   1.000
_cell.length_c   1.000
_cell.angle_alpha   90.00
_cell.angle_beta   90.00
_cell.angle_gamma   90.00
#
_symmetry.space_group_name_H-M   'P 1'
#
loop_
_entity.id
_entity.type
_entity.pdbx_description
1 polymer ?
#
loop_
_entity_poly.entity_id
_entity_poly.type
_entity_poly.pdbx_seq_one_letter_code
_entity_poly.pdbx_strand_id
1 'polypeptide(L)'
;MRTTSIITLAAAAAVLMMLSPAPEVQAAETMKPEQCLMCHGGSFDALREQTKNWKDEFGSPVQPHQYLDPNAANPHAGAKVVPECTGCHQAHPIPVPKDFKPEPASLSMCYGCHHMENFQKCSDAGCHEK
;
A
#
# COMPACT_ATOMS: atom_id res chain seq x y z
N MET A 1 -25.29 -9.32 -77.62
CA MET A 1 -23.87 -9.21 -77.17
C MET A 1 -23.92 -9.01 -75.66
N ARG A 2 -23.68 -10.06 -74.85
CA ARG A 2 -22.38 -10.41 -74.21
C ARG A 2 -21.91 -9.24 -73.32
N THR A 3 -21.80 -9.36 -72.00
CA THR A 3 -21.23 -10.47 -71.21
C THR A 3 -21.63 -10.40 -69.73
N THR A 4 -22.08 -11.53 -69.20
CA THR A 4 -21.96 -11.93 -67.80
C THR A 4 -20.48 -12.14 -67.48
N SER A 5 -19.96 -11.59 -66.38
CA SER A 5 -18.65 -11.93 -65.85
C SER A 5 -18.77 -12.36 -64.40
N ILE A 6 -18.52 -13.64 -64.18
CA ILE A 6 -18.33 -14.30 -62.89
C ILE A 6 -16.80 -14.36 -62.65
N ILE A 7 -16.41 -14.51 -61.37
CA ILE A 7 -15.12 -15.01 -60.86
C ILE A 7 -14.05 -13.90 -60.76
N THR A 8 -13.65 -13.47 -59.57
CA THR A 8 -12.60 -14.18 -58.82
C THR A 8 -12.59 -13.83 -57.34
N LEU A 9 -12.59 -14.89 -56.53
CA LEU A 9 -12.26 -14.93 -55.12
C LEU A 9 -10.76 -14.60 -54.97
N ALA A 10 -10.40 -13.59 -54.19
CA ALA A 10 -9.03 -13.39 -53.73
C ALA A 10 -9.05 -13.13 -52.22
N ALA A 11 -8.77 -14.20 -51.48
CA ALA A 11 -8.45 -14.14 -50.07
C ALA A 11 -7.14 -13.37 -49.88
N ALA A 12 -7.17 -12.30 -49.09
CA ALA A 12 -5.98 -11.72 -48.50
C ALA A 12 -6.15 -11.77 -46.99
N ALA A 13 -5.44 -12.70 -46.38
CA ALA A 13 -5.33 -12.87 -44.94
C ALA A 13 -4.83 -11.57 -44.31
N ALA A 14 -5.72 -10.85 -43.63
CA ALA A 14 -5.31 -9.79 -42.72
C ALA A 14 -4.68 -10.47 -41.50
N VAL A 15 -3.36 -10.34 -41.40
CA VAL A 15 -2.57 -10.70 -40.23
C VAL A 15 -3.21 -10.05 -39.00
N LEU A 16 -3.86 -10.86 -38.16
CA LEU A 16 -4.18 -10.47 -36.78
C LEU A 16 -2.83 -10.25 -36.08
N MET A 17 -2.39 -9.00 -36.02
CA MET A 17 -1.36 -8.62 -35.07
C MET A 17 -1.95 -8.90 -33.69
N MET A 18 -1.40 -9.93 -33.03
CA MET A 18 -1.67 -10.17 -31.63
C MET A 18 -1.18 -8.94 -30.87
N LEU A 19 -2.12 -8.08 -30.46
CA LEU A 19 -1.89 -7.17 -29.34
C LEU A 19 -1.74 -8.06 -28.11
N SER A 20 -0.51 -8.49 -27.84
CA SER A 20 -0.16 -8.89 -26.48
C SER A 20 -0.31 -7.65 -25.60
N PRO A 21 -1.16 -7.68 -24.55
CA PRO A 21 -1.15 -6.60 -23.59
C PRO A 21 0.26 -6.55 -22.99
N ALA A 22 0.91 -5.38 -23.07
CA ALA A 22 2.10 -5.11 -22.28
C ALA A 22 1.77 -5.42 -20.81
N PRO A 23 2.73 -5.93 -20.00
CA PRO A 23 2.49 -6.15 -18.59
C PRO A 23 1.98 -4.83 -17.99
N GLU A 24 0.77 -4.88 -17.43
CA GLU A 24 0.14 -3.73 -16.79
C GLU A 24 1.08 -3.27 -15.68
N VAL A 25 1.73 -2.12 -15.88
CA VAL A 25 2.34 -1.37 -14.79
C VAL A 25 1.18 -0.91 -13.94
N GLN A 26 0.83 -1.70 -12.93
CA GLN A 26 -0.15 -1.31 -11.93
C GLN A 26 0.38 -0.05 -11.27
N ALA A 27 -0.29 1.08 -11.54
CA ALA A 27 0.01 2.33 -10.89
C ALA A 27 -0.07 2.09 -9.37
N ALA A 28 1.01 2.43 -8.67
CA ALA A 28 1.20 2.10 -7.25
C ALA A 28 0.15 2.73 -6.30
N GLU A 29 -0.71 3.63 -6.81
CA GLU A 29 -1.68 4.40 -6.03
C GLU A 29 -2.88 3.59 -5.49
N THR A 30 -3.04 2.30 -5.84
CA THR A 30 -4.22 1.51 -5.43
C THR A 30 -3.90 0.18 -4.75
N MET A 31 -2.71 0.02 -4.17
CA MET A 31 -2.33 -1.24 -3.51
C MET A 31 -2.98 -1.36 -2.14
N LYS A 32 -3.75 -2.45 -1.94
CA LYS A 32 -4.36 -2.78 -0.66
C LYS A 32 -3.33 -3.37 0.31
N PRO A 33 -3.56 -3.29 1.64
CA PRO A 33 -2.65 -3.86 2.63
C PRO A 33 -2.32 -5.33 2.39
N GLU A 34 -3.28 -6.15 1.95
CA GLU A 34 -3.05 -7.57 1.69
C GLU A 34 -2.00 -7.79 0.61
N GLN A 35 -1.95 -6.93 -0.41
CA GLN A 35 -0.99 -7.02 -1.50
C GLN A 35 0.41 -6.60 -1.04
N CYS A 36 0.50 -5.56 -0.21
CA CYS A 36 1.76 -5.16 0.42
C CYS A 36 2.32 -6.30 1.29
N LEU A 37 1.46 -6.93 2.10
CA LEU A 37 1.84 -8.00 3.02
C LEU A 37 2.34 -9.26 2.33
N MET A 38 1.98 -9.53 1.06
CA MET A 38 2.53 -10.67 0.30
C MET A 38 4.07 -10.67 0.23
N CYS A 39 4.68 -9.49 0.26
CA CYS A 39 6.14 -9.34 0.25
C CYS A 39 6.68 -8.71 1.55
N HIS A 40 5.88 -7.90 2.25
CA HIS A 40 6.27 -7.20 3.48
C HIS A 40 5.69 -7.86 4.72
N GLY A 41 6.30 -8.96 5.15
CA GLY A 41 6.00 -9.61 6.43
C GLY A 41 5.02 -10.77 6.39
N GLY A 42 4.34 -11.04 5.26
CA GLY A 42 3.43 -12.18 5.05
C GLY A 42 2.06 -12.03 5.74
N SER A 43 2.04 -11.50 6.96
CA SER A 43 0.84 -11.09 7.68
C SER A 43 1.13 -9.84 8.52
N PHE A 44 0.09 -9.10 8.91
CA PHE A 44 0.29 -7.90 9.72
C PHE A 44 0.88 -8.23 11.10
N ASP A 45 0.43 -9.31 11.76
CA ASP A 45 1.02 -9.72 13.05
C ASP A 45 2.49 -10.11 12.92
N ALA A 46 2.88 -10.78 11.83
CA ALA A 46 4.29 -11.11 11.59
C ALA A 46 5.13 -9.86 11.31
N LEU A 47 4.59 -8.89 10.56
CA LEU A 47 5.23 -7.59 10.35
C LEU A 47 5.42 -6.84 11.68
N ARG A 48 4.39 -6.81 12.53
CA ARG A 48 4.47 -6.23 13.88
C ARG A 48 5.58 -6.86 14.71
N GLU A 49 5.66 -8.19 14.71
CA GLU A 49 6.71 -8.90 15.45
C GLU A 49 8.11 -8.53 14.93
N GLN A 50 8.28 -8.40 13.61
CA GLN A 50 9.55 -7.96 13.00
C GLN A 50 9.92 -6.52 13.40
N THR A 51 8.93 -5.65 13.62
CA THR A 51 9.15 -4.24 13.98
C THR A 51 8.98 -3.92 15.46
N LYS A 52 8.90 -4.92 16.35
CA LYS A 52 8.63 -4.69 17.79
C LYS A 52 9.67 -3.87 18.55
N ASN A 53 10.90 -3.84 18.04
CA ASN A 53 12.01 -3.10 18.64
C ASN A 53 12.33 -1.82 17.86
N TRP A 54 11.44 -1.37 16.98
CA TRP A 54 11.63 -0.14 16.24
C TRP A 54 11.66 1.07 17.19
N LYS A 55 12.37 2.11 16.77
CA LYS A 55 12.52 3.35 17.52
C LYS A 55 12.18 4.52 16.62
N ASP A 56 11.47 5.49 17.18
CA ASP A 56 11.14 6.74 16.49
C ASP A 56 12.38 7.61 16.26
N GLU A 57 12.18 8.73 15.57
CA GLU A 57 13.22 9.72 15.29
C GLU A 57 13.92 10.28 16.55
N PHE A 58 13.29 10.14 17.73
CA PHE A 58 13.84 10.55 19.02
C PHE A 58 14.49 9.41 19.80
N GLY A 59 14.49 8.20 19.24
CA GLY A 59 15.07 7.00 19.85
C GLY A 59 14.15 6.29 20.85
N SER A 60 12.89 6.71 20.97
CA SER A 60 11.91 6.09 21.86
C SER A 60 11.40 4.78 21.26
N PRO A 61 11.31 3.70 22.06
CA PRO A 61 10.81 2.43 21.56
C PRO A 61 9.31 2.55 21.26
N VAL A 62 8.94 2.29 20.00
CA VAL A 62 7.53 2.30 19.57
C VAL A 62 7.28 1.16 18.60
N GLN A 63 6.05 0.64 18.63
CA GLN A 63 5.59 -0.31 17.62
C GLN A 63 4.79 0.49 16.57
N PRO A 64 5.35 0.78 15.38
CA PRO A 64 4.69 1.61 14.37
C PRO A 64 3.51 0.89 13.70
N HIS A 65 3.53 -0.44 13.63
CA HIS A 65 2.45 -1.21 13.05
C HIS A 65 1.40 -1.53 14.13
N GLN A 66 0.35 -0.72 14.18
CA GLN A 66 -0.79 -0.91 15.07
C GLN A 66 -2.07 -1.20 14.29
N TYR A 67 -2.93 -2.03 14.88
CA TYR A 67 -4.31 -2.10 14.43
C TYR A 67 -5.03 -0.81 14.83
N LEU A 68 -5.84 -0.28 13.91
CA LEU A 68 -6.57 0.97 14.09
C LEU A 68 -8.02 0.77 13.65
N ASP A 69 -8.96 0.74 14.60
CA ASP A 69 -10.38 0.76 14.30
C ASP A 69 -10.85 2.20 14.03
N PRO A 70 -11.20 2.55 12.78
CA PRO A 70 -11.57 3.92 12.43
C PRO A 70 -12.93 4.35 13.02
N ASN A 71 -13.71 3.40 13.53
CA ASN A 71 -15.04 3.67 14.08
C ASN A 71 -15.07 3.69 15.61
N ALA A 72 -13.96 3.36 16.27
CA ALA A 72 -13.88 3.33 17.72
C ALA A 72 -13.44 4.68 18.31
N ALA A 73 -14.01 5.05 19.47
CA ALA A 73 -13.55 6.22 20.23
C ALA A 73 -12.09 6.09 20.71
N ASN A 74 -11.64 4.85 20.95
CA ASN A 74 -10.23 4.51 21.12
C ASN A 74 -9.81 3.58 19.96
N PRO A 75 -9.13 4.11 18.93
CA PRO A 75 -8.75 3.34 17.74
C PRO A 75 -7.91 2.10 18.03
N HIS A 76 -7.19 2.05 19.15
CA HIS A 76 -6.34 0.91 19.52
C HIS A 76 -7.07 -0.19 20.29
N ALA A 77 -8.28 0.05 20.79
CA ALA A 77 -9.04 -0.90 21.60
C ALA A 77 -10.15 -1.63 20.83
N GLY A 78 -10.41 -1.21 19.59
CA GLY A 78 -11.49 -1.73 18.74
C GLY A 78 -11.12 -3.00 17.98
N ALA A 79 -11.78 -3.18 16.83
CA ALA A 79 -11.49 -4.28 15.92
C ALA A 79 -10.04 -4.24 15.44
N LYS A 80 -9.47 -5.43 15.18
CA LYS A 80 -8.12 -5.58 14.59
C LYS A 80 -8.14 -5.24 13.10
N VAL A 81 -8.30 -3.96 12.78
CA VAL A 81 -8.30 -3.44 11.41
C VAL A 81 -6.90 -3.01 11.02
N VAL A 82 -6.39 -3.55 9.91
CA VAL A 82 -5.09 -3.18 9.36
C VAL A 82 -5.24 -1.81 8.68
N PRO A 83 -4.43 -0.80 9.04
CA PRO A 83 -4.47 0.49 8.38
C PRO A 83 -3.91 0.44 6.96
N GLU A 84 -4.29 1.40 6.12
CA GLU A 84 -3.73 1.57 4.79
C GLU A 84 -2.23 1.85 4.87
N CYS A 85 -1.42 0.97 4.26
CA CYS A 85 0.04 1.06 4.35
C CYS A 85 0.59 2.35 3.74
N THR A 86 -0.09 2.86 2.70
CA THR A 86 0.30 4.06 1.95
C THR A 86 0.13 5.36 2.74
N GLY A 87 -0.58 5.31 3.87
CA GLY A 87 -0.66 6.47 4.76
C GLY A 87 0.63 6.76 5.53
N CYS A 88 1.57 5.79 5.57
CA CYS A 88 2.89 5.96 6.17
C CYS A 88 4.04 5.64 5.20
N HIS A 89 3.81 4.79 4.20
CA HIS A 89 4.83 4.33 3.25
C HIS A 89 4.55 4.81 1.83
N GLN A 90 5.61 5.03 1.05
CA GLN A 90 5.48 5.20 -0.39
C GLN A 90 5.25 3.85 -1.07
N ALA A 91 4.18 3.74 -1.87
CA ALA A 91 3.96 2.57 -2.71
C ALA A 91 4.98 2.52 -3.86
N HIS A 92 5.29 1.31 -4.33
CA HIS A 92 6.24 1.09 -5.41
C HIS A 92 5.66 0.19 -6.51
N PRO A 93 6.11 0.33 -7.76
CA PRO A 93 5.73 -0.60 -8.82
C PRO A 93 6.27 -2.00 -8.54
N ILE A 94 5.66 -3.00 -9.19
CA ILE A 94 6.07 -4.40 -9.14
C ILE A 94 6.37 -4.85 -10.58
N PRO A 95 7.59 -5.34 -10.89
CA PRO A 95 8.74 -5.49 -10.00
C PRO A 95 9.38 -4.15 -9.60
N VAL A 96 10.08 -4.13 -8.46
CA VAL A 96 10.78 -2.93 -7.96
C VAL A 96 11.95 -2.58 -8.90
N PRO A 97 11.99 -1.35 -9.45
CA PRO A 97 13.12 -0.88 -10.24
C PRO A 97 14.42 -0.88 -9.44
N LYS A 98 15.56 -1.18 -10.09
CA LYS A 98 16.86 -1.28 -9.41
C LYS A 98 17.31 0.01 -8.72
N ASP A 99 16.89 1.14 -9.28
CA ASP A 99 17.21 2.49 -8.83
C ASP A 99 16.10 3.12 -7.98
N PHE A 100 15.05 2.35 -7.64
CA PHE A 100 13.99 2.83 -6.77
C PHE A 100 14.52 3.10 -5.37
N LYS A 101 14.30 4.32 -4.89
CA LYS A 101 14.61 4.77 -3.54
C LYS A 101 13.30 5.16 -2.88
N PRO A 102 12.74 4.34 -1.97
CA PRO A 102 11.56 4.73 -1.24
C PRO A 102 11.86 5.91 -0.33
N GLU A 103 10.91 6.84 -0.23
CA GLU A 103 10.91 7.81 0.86
C GLU A 103 10.83 7.08 2.22
N PRO A 104 11.50 7.60 3.27
CA PRO A 104 11.36 7.07 4.61
C PRO A 104 9.89 7.06 5.05
N ALA A 105 9.51 6.03 5.81
CA ALA A 105 8.18 5.96 6.39
C ALA A 105 7.96 7.11 7.38
N SER A 106 6.74 7.64 7.42
CA SER A 106 6.35 8.73 8.31
C SER A 106 5.35 8.26 9.37
N LEU A 107 5.40 8.84 10.56
CA LEU A 107 4.40 8.67 11.62
C LEU A 107 3.33 9.77 11.61
N SER A 108 3.30 10.61 10.56
CA SER A 108 2.37 11.74 10.42
C SER A 108 0.90 11.35 10.59
N MET A 109 0.50 10.16 10.12
CA MET A 109 -0.86 9.65 10.36
C MET A 109 -1.15 9.52 11.86
N CYS A 110 -0.20 8.96 12.61
CA CYS A 110 -0.35 8.75 14.04
C CYS A 110 -0.40 10.08 14.79
N TYR A 111 0.38 11.08 14.36
CA TYR A 111 0.36 12.43 14.93
C TYR A 111 -0.94 13.20 14.70
N GLY A 112 -1.80 12.76 13.77
CA GLY A 112 -3.16 13.27 13.64
C GLY A 112 -4.01 13.05 14.89
N CYS A 113 -3.77 11.96 15.63
CA CYS A 113 -4.38 11.69 16.93
C CYS A 113 -3.42 11.97 18.11
N HIS A 114 -2.12 11.72 17.90
CA HIS A 114 -1.02 12.02 18.83
C HIS A 114 -0.43 13.40 18.57
N HIS A 115 -1.25 14.43 18.68
CA HIS A 115 -0.94 15.82 18.32
C HIS A 115 0.22 16.49 19.08
N MET A 116 0.76 15.85 20.12
CA MET A 116 1.99 16.28 20.80
C MET A 116 3.26 15.66 20.19
N GLU A 117 3.11 14.98 19.06
CA GLU A 117 4.19 14.32 18.31
C GLU A 117 4.97 13.29 19.14
N ASN A 118 4.32 12.74 20.17
CA ASN A 118 4.86 11.68 21.00
C ASN A 118 3.78 10.64 21.31
N PHE A 119 4.25 9.45 21.69
CA PHE A 119 3.39 8.30 21.97
C PHE A 119 3.26 7.99 23.46
N GLN A 120 3.64 8.93 24.33
CA GLN A 120 3.41 8.81 25.76
C GLN A 120 1.90 8.93 26.04
N LYS A 121 1.43 8.28 27.10
CA LYS A 121 0.02 8.46 27.50
C LYS A 121 -0.16 9.90 27.99
N CYS A 122 -1.30 10.51 27.69
CA CYS A 122 -1.58 11.88 28.11
C CYS A 122 -1.56 12.07 29.63
N SER A 123 -1.87 11.01 30.40
CA SER A 123 -1.71 10.99 31.87
C SER A 123 -0.26 11.08 32.30
N ASP A 124 0.63 10.42 31.55
CA ASP A 124 2.04 10.29 31.87
C ASP A 124 2.82 11.54 31.42
N ALA A 125 2.26 12.28 30.45
CA ALA A 125 2.76 13.58 29.99
C ALA A 125 2.22 14.78 30.80
N GLY A 126 1.40 14.55 31.84
CA GLY A 126 0.86 15.61 32.70
C GLY A 126 -0.24 16.47 32.05
N CYS A 127 -0.82 16.04 30.93
CA CYS A 127 -1.79 16.84 30.17
C CYS A 127 -3.24 16.69 30.66
N HIS A 128 -3.55 15.55 31.27
CA HIS A 128 -4.87 15.26 31.84
C HIS A 128 -4.72 14.69 33.26
N GLU A 129 -3.97 15.39 34.11
CA GLU A 129 -4.04 15.16 35.55
C GLU A 129 -5.49 15.38 36.03
N LYS A 130 -5.97 14.49 36.91
CA LYS A 130 -7.25 14.67 37.59
C LYS A 130 -7.14 15.73 38.68
#